data_AF-A0A947UC78-F1
#
_entry.id   AF-A0A947UC78-F1
#
_cell.length_a   1.000
_cell.length_b   1.000
_cell.length_c   1.000
_cell.angle_alpha   90.00
_cell.angle_beta   90.00
_cell.angle_gamma   90.00
#
_symmetry.space_group_name_H-M   'P 1'
#
loop_
_entity.id
_entity.type
_entity.pdbx_description
1 polymer ?
#
loop_
_entity_poly.entity_id
_entity_poly.type
_entity_poly.pdbx_seq_one_letter_code
_entity_poly.pdbx_strand_id
1 'polypeptide(L)'
;GWRYGLALLLKHSALPAVQREELLGCWLLEERQRLNRQLRLLQLIGMLAPMLGLLGTVLGMLEMFANIAGQNSPVTPALLADGLWQALYTTVWGLLIAIPALAAGQGFALWAERYLEGVQALLNRCQLALDGLELELTGSPLANQWVLP
;
A
#
# COMPACT_ATOMS: atom_id res chain seq x y z
N GLY A 1 2.34 16.70 6.23
CA GLY A 1 2.12 17.34 4.92
C GLY A 1 3.29 18.23 4.54
N TRP A 2 3.59 18.39 3.24
CA TRP A 2 4.83 19.02 2.74
C TRP A 2 5.14 20.42 3.29
N ARG A 3 4.12 21.26 3.49
CA ARG A 3 4.24 22.60 4.11
C ARG A 3 4.80 22.56 5.54
N TYR A 4 4.48 21.50 6.29
CA TYR A 4 4.99 21.31 7.64
C TYR A 4 6.48 20.93 7.63
N GLY A 5 6.90 20.06 6.70
CA GLY A 5 8.31 19.73 6.51
C GLY A 5 9.16 20.96 6.14
N LEU A 6 8.65 21.81 5.25
CA LEU A 6 9.27 23.08 4.87
C LEU A 6 9.33 24.07 6.04
N ALA A 7 8.25 24.20 6.82
CA ALA A 7 8.21 25.04 8.01
C ALA A 7 9.19 24.55 9.10
N LEU A 8 9.33 23.24 9.27
CA LEU A 8 10.28 22.63 10.21
C LEU A 8 11.72 22.97 9.82
N LEU A 9 12.04 22.89 8.52
CA LEU A 9 13.34 23.24 7.93
C LEU A 9 13.67 24.73 8.15
N LEU A 10 12.73 25.62 7.86
CA LEU A 10 12.92 27.06 8.04
C LEU A 10 13.11 27.44 9.51
N LYS A 11 12.37 26.78 10.42
CA LYS A 11 12.47 27.01 11.86
C LYS A 11 13.81 26.54 12.46
N HIS A 12 14.44 25.52 11.86
CA HIS A 12 15.72 24.96 12.30
C HIS A 12 16.86 25.21 11.30
N SER A 13 16.74 26.27 10.51
CA SER A 13 17.74 26.65 9.49
C SER A 13 19.13 26.90 10.07
N ALA A 14 19.21 27.29 11.36
CA ALA A 14 20.45 27.54 12.08
C ALA A 14 21.19 26.27 12.59
N LEU A 15 20.60 25.07 12.47
CA LEU A 15 21.26 23.83 12.88
C LEU A 15 22.29 23.35 11.84
N PRO A 16 23.33 22.61 12.26
CA PRO A 16 24.26 21.93 11.36
C PRO A 16 23.53 21.01 10.36
N ALA A 17 24.02 20.94 9.12
CA ALA A 17 23.38 20.20 8.03
C ALA A 17 23.03 18.75 8.40
N VAL A 18 23.96 18.04 9.05
CA VAL A 18 23.78 16.64 9.50
C VAL A 18 22.57 16.49 10.44
N GLN A 19 22.41 17.40 11.40
CA GLN A 19 21.29 17.33 12.36
C GLN A 19 19.95 17.66 11.71
N ARG A 20 19.93 18.54 10.69
CA ARG A 20 18.71 18.84 9.91
C ARG A 20 18.28 17.62 9.09
N GLU A 21 19.23 16.93 8.48
CA GLU A 21 19.00 15.70 7.72
C GLU A 21 18.38 14.60 8.59
N GLU A 22 18.94 14.36 9.78
CA GLU A 22 18.40 13.37 10.72
C GLU A 22 16.97 13.72 11.17
N LEU A 23 16.70 14.99 11.48
CA LEU A 23 15.36 15.47 11.84
C LEU A 23 14.33 15.25 10.72
N LEU A 24 14.69 15.60 9.48
CA LEU A 24 13.84 15.41 8.32
C LEU A 24 13.61 13.93 8.03
N GLY A 25 14.64 13.10 8.18
CA GLY A 25 14.56 11.65 8.05
C GLY A 25 13.57 11.04 9.05
N CYS A 26 13.66 11.41 10.32
CA CYS A 26 12.71 10.98 11.36
C CYS A 26 11.27 11.40 11.01
N TRP A 27 11.07 12.65 10.60
CA TRP A 27 9.74 13.16 10.24
C TRP A 27 9.14 12.46 9.01
N LEU A 28 9.95 12.23 7.95
CA LEU A 28 9.51 11.51 6.76
C LEU A 28 9.10 10.07 7.09
N LEU A 29 9.81 9.43 8.02
CA LEU A 29 9.53 8.07 8.46
C LEU A 29 8.20 8.00 9.23
N GLU A 30 7.93 8.95 10.11
CA GLU A 30 6.63 9.08 10.79
C GLU A 30 5.47 9.34 9.81
N GLU A 31 5.65 10.26 8.86
CA GLU A 31 4.62 10.56 7.85
C GLU A 31 4.34 9.35 6.95
N ARG A 32 5.39 8.60 6.56
CA ARG A 32 5.26 7.33 5.82
C ARG A 32 4.47 6.31 6.62
N GLN A 33 4.79 6.12 7.90
CA GLN A 33 4.07 5.19 8.76
C GLN A 33 2.58 5.57 8.90
N ARG A 34 2.28 6.87 9.01
CA ARG A 34 0.91 7.37 9.10
C ARG A 34 0.09 7.03 7.85
N LEU A 35 0.66 7.24 6.65
CA LEU A 35 0.01 6.88 5.39
C LEU A 35 -0.17 5.36 5.27
N ASN A 36 0.87 4.59 5.59
CA ASN A 36 0.81 3.12 5.53
C ASN A 36 -0.21 2.50 6.50
N ARG A 37 -0.46 3.12 7.67
CA ARG A 37 -1.41 2.58 8.64
C ARG A 37 -2.83 2.45 8.08
N GLN A 38 -3.26 3.42 7.28
CA GLN A 38 -4.60 3.40 6.66
C GLN A 38 -4.68 2.38 5.52
N LEU A 39 -3.59 2.23 4.75
CA LEU A 39 -3.51 1.28 3.64
C LEU A 39 -3.51 -0.18 4.11
N ARG A 40 -2.89 -0.46 5.25
CA ARG A 40 -2.84 -1.82 5.84
C ARG A 40 -4.22 -2.41 6.10
N LEU A 41 -5.19 -1.60 6.54
CA LEU A 41 -6.56 -2.07 6.75
C LEU A 41 -7.21 -2.50 5.44
N LEU A 42 -7.00 -1.74 4.37
CA LEU A 42 -7.58 -2.04 3.06
C LEU A 42 -6.97 -3.31 2.44
N GLN A 43 -5.65 -3.47 2.59
CA GLN A 43 -4.95 -4.70 2.20
C GLN A 43 -5.44 -5.91 2.98
N LEU A 44 -5.67 -5.76 4.30
CA LEU A 44 -6.20 -6.82 5.16
C LEU A 44 -7.60 -7.25 4.70
N ILE A 45 -8.50 -6.31 4.42
CA ILE A 45 -9.84 -6.61 3.89
C ILE A 45 -9.72 -7.35 2.56
N GLY A 46 -8.87 -6.87 1.66
CA GLY A 46 -8.63 -7.49 0.36
C GLY A 46 -8.13 -8.94 0.45
N MET A 47 -7.34 -9.27 1.48
CA MET A 47 -6.84 -10.62 1.72
C MET A 47 -7.86 -11.52 2.43
N LEU A 48 -8.66 -11.00 3.36
CA LEU A 48 -9.62 -11.79 4.13
C LEU A 48 -10.94 -12.03 3.38
N ALA A 49 -11.40 -11.09 2.55
CA ALA A 49 -12.68 -11.19 1.85
C ALA A 49 -12.84 -12.47 0.98
N PRO A 50 -11.82 -12.93 0.21
CA PRO A 50 -11.92 -14.20 -0.53
C PRO A 50 -12.02 -15.41 0.40
N MET A 51 -11.27 -15.40 1.51
CA MET A 51 -11.29 -16.50 2.48
C MET A 51 -12.65 -16.59 3.16
N LEU A 52 -13.29 -15.45 3.44
CA LEU A 52 -14.67 -15.40 3.95
C LEU A 52 -15.69 -15.90 2.91
N GLY A 53 -15.50 -15.57 1.63
CA GLY A 53 -16.34 -16.11 0.55
C GLY A 53 -16.27 -17.63 0.42
N LEU A 54 -15.06 -18.19 0.55
CA LEU A 54 -14.81 -19.62 0.59
C LEU A 54 -15.34 -20.28 1.87
N LEU A 55 -15.26 -19.60 3.02
CA LEU A 55 -15.94 -20.08 4.23
C LEU A 55 -17.45 -20.20 4.00
N GLY A 56 -18.04 -19.22 3.30
CA GLY A 56 -19.45 -19.24 2.92
C GLY A 56 -19.84 -20.42 2.04
N THR A 57 -18.97 -20.87 1.12
CA THR A 57 -19.28 -22.07 0.31
C THR A 57 -19.33 -23.32 1.17
N VAL A 58 -18.37 -23.45 2.10
CA VAL A 58 -18.31 -24.58 3.02
C VAL A 58 -19.54 -24.62 3.92
N LEU A 59 -19.95 -23.47 4.46
CA LEU A 59 -21.17 -23.37 5.27
C LEU A 59 -22.43 -23.69 4.45
N GLY A 60 -22.56 -23.15 3.24
CA GLY A 60 -23.72 -23.43 2.37
C GLY A 60 -23.82 -24.90 1.96
N MET A 61 -22.68 -25.54 1.66
CA MET A 61 -22.66 -26.99 1.40
C MET A 61 -23.00 -27.80 2.66
N LEU A 62 -22.60 -27.35 3.85
CA LEU A 62 -22.92 -28.02 5.10
C LEU A 62 -24.43 -27.96 5.39
N GLU A 63 -25.06 -26.80 5.21
CA GLU A 63 -26.51 -26.62 5.32
C GLU A 63 -27.28 -27.48 4.30
N MET A 64 -26.81 -27.50 3.05
CA MET A 64 -27.37 -28.33 1.99
C MET A 64 -27.38 -29.82 2.38
N PHE A 65 -26.25 -30.35 2.85
CA PHE A 65 -26.18 -31.75 3.28
C PHE A 65 -27.00 -32.05 4.54
N ALA A 66 -27.07 -31.12 5.49
CA ALA A 66 -27.92 -31.26 6.66
C ALA A 66 -29.40 -31.37 6.28
N ASN A 67 -29.86 -30.54 5.33
CA ASN A 67 -31.23 -30.58 4.81
C ASN A 67 -31.54 -31.88 4.07
N ILE A 68 -30.56 -32.44 3.34
CA ILE A 68 -30.70 -33.73 2.67
C ILE A 68 -30.78 -34.87 3.68
N ALA A 69 -29.93 -34.85 4.71
CA ALA A 69 -29.90 -35.88 5.75
C ALA A 69 -31.18 -35.92 6.60
N GLY A 70 -31.86 -34.77 6.78
CA GLY A 70 -33.13 -34.69 7.49
C GLY A 70 -34.37 -35.11 6.68
N GLN A 71 -34.23 -35.32 5.36
CA GLN A 71 -35.33 -35.70 4.49
C GLN A 71 -35.33 -37.21 4.22
N ASN A 72 -36.48 -37.85 4.44
CA ASN A 72 -36.70 -39.27 4.08
C ASN A 72 -37.04 -39.48 2.59
N SER A 73 -37.05 -38.40 1.79
CA SER A 73 -37.41 -38.44 0.37
C SER A 73 -36.18 -38.63 -0.52
N PRO A 74 -36.33 -39.20 -1.72
CA PRO A 74 -35.23 -39.31 -2.68
C PRO A 74 -34.63 -37.94 -3.01
N VAL A 75 -33.30 -37.84 -2.96
CA VAL A 75 -32.59 -36.61 -3.30
C VAL A 75 -32.78 -36.31 -4.78
N THR A 76 -33.39 -35.16 -5.09
CA THR A 76 -33.55 -34.72 -6.48
C THR A 76 -32.35 -33.88 -6.93
N PRO A 77 -31.90 -33.99 -8.19
CA PRO A 77 -30.82 -33.16 -8.73
C PRO A 77 -31.07 -31.66 -8.64
N ALA A 78 -32.34 -31.25 -8.71
CA ALA A 78 -32.74 -29.84 -8.58
C ALA A 78 -32.42 -29.29 -7.19
N LEU A 79 -32.68 -30.06 -6.12
CA LEU A 79 -32.38 -29.65 -4.74
C LEU A 79 -30.86 -29.49 -4.52
N LEU A 80 -30.07 -30.39 -5.10
CA LEU A 80 -28.61 -30.32 -5.05
C LEU A 80 -28.09 -29.05 -5.75
N ALA A 81 -28.63 -28.74 -6.93
CA ALA A 81 -28.20 -27.60 -7.72
C ALA A 81 -28.48 -26.27 -7.01
N ASP A 82 -29.61 -26.15 -6.30
CA ASP A 82 -30.00 -24.93 -5.61
C ASP A 82 -29.06 -24.62 -4.41
N GLY A 83 -28.76 -25.63 -3.59
CA GLY A 83 -27.80 -25.49 -2.49
C GLY A 83 -26.37 -25.19 -2.96
N LEU A 84 -25.95 -25.80 -4.07
CA LEU A 84 -24.64 -25.52 -4.67
C LEU A 84 -24.55 -24.10 -5.23
N TRP A 85 -25.62 -23.63 -5.89
CA TRP A 85 -25.71 -22.26 -6.41
C TRP A 85 -25.57 -21.24 -5.28
N GLN A 86 -26.30 -21.44 -4.18
CA GLN A 86 -26.25 -20.55 -3.03
C GLN A 86 -24.84 -20.50 -2.40
N ALA A 87 -24.17 -21.65 -2.30
CA ALA A 87 -22.79 -21.72 -1.84
C ALA A 87 -21.84 -20.94 -2.76
N LEU A 88 -21.93 -21.11 -4.08
CA LEU A 88 -21.06 -20.41 -5.03
C LEU A 88 -21.27 -18.89 -5.02
N TYR A 89 -22.50 -18.44 -4.76
CA TYR A 89 -22.83 -17.02 -4.70
C TYR A 89 -22.01 -16.26 -3.65
N THR A 90 -21.70 -16.88 -2.50
CA THR A 90 -20.89 -16.24 -1.44
C THR A 90 -19.43 -16.02 -1.88
N THR A 91 -18.89 -16.89 -2.74
CA THR A 91 -17.54 -16.72 -3.31
C THR A 91 -17.48 -15.52 -4.25
N VAL A 92 -18.52 -15.35 -5.07
CA VAL A 92 -18.63 -14.19 -5.96
C VAL A 92 -18.60 -12.90 -5.16
N TRP A 93 -19.35 -12.82 -4.05
CA TRP A 93 -19.32 -11.66 -3.15
C TRP A 93 -17.96 -11.43 -2.50
N GLY A 94 -17.30 -12.49 -2.03
CA GLY A 94 -15.96 -12.41 -1.46
C GLY A 94 -14.95 -11.82 -2.45
N LEU A 95 -14.99 -12.25 -3.71
CA LEU A 95 -14.15 -11.72 -4.79
C LEU A 95 -14.54 -10.29 -5.20
N LEU A 96 -15.84 -10.00 -5.25
CA LEU A 96 -16.36 -8.67 -5.60
C LEU A 96 -15.88 -7.59 -4.62
N ILE A 97 -15.69 -7.95 -3.35
CA ILE A 97 -15.14 -7.05 -2.33
C ILE A 97 -13.60 -7.03 -2.39
N ALA A 98 -12.97 -8.20 -2.56
CA ALA A 98 -11.52 -8.35 -2.52
C ALA A 98 -10.81 -7.60 -3.65
N ILE A 99 -11.28 -7.75 -4.89
CA ILE A 99 -10.66 -7.16 -6.08
C ILE A 99 -10.55 -5.63 -5.96
N PRO A 100 -11.63 -4.86 -5.72
CA PRO A 100 -11.52 -3.41 -5.60
C PRO A 100 -10.74 -3.00 -4.35
N ALA A 101 -10.84 -3.72 -3.22
CA ALA A 101 -10.06 -3.43 -2.03
C ALA A 101 -8.55 -3.55 -2.29
N LEU A 102 -8.12 -4.63 -2.95
CA LEU A 102 -6.73 -4.83 -3.32
C LEU A 102 -6.27 -3.80 -4.35
N ALA A 103 -7.06 -3.56 -5.41
CA ALA A 103 -6.73 -2.58 -6.44
C ALA A 103 -6.56 -1.17 -5.85
N ALA A 104 -7.50 -0.74 -5.01
CA ALA A 104 -7.41 0.54 -4.32
C ALA A 104 -6.23 0.58 -3.34
N GLY A 105 -6.02 -0.47 -2.55
CA GLY A 105 -4.91 -0.56 -1.60
C GLY A 105 -3.54 -0.42 -2.27
N GLN A 106 -3.33 -1.11 -3.39
CA GLN A 106 -2.09 -1.00 -4.16
C GLN A 106 -1.98 0.36 -4.87
N GLY A 107 -3.06 0.86 -5.47
CA GLY A 107 -3.08 2.16 -6.13
C GLY A 107 -2.75 3.32 -5.20
N PHE A 108 -3.35 3.34 -4.00
CA PHE A 108 -3.07 4.36 -3.00
C PHE A 108 -1.68 4.22 -2.38
N ALA A 109 -1.14 3.00 -2.24
CA ALA A 109 0.22 2.79 -1.78
C ALA A 109 1.23 3.41 -2.77
N LEU A 110 1.09 3.13 -4.06
CA LEU A 110 1.94 3.72 -5.10
C LEU A 110 1.84 5.24 -5.15
N TRP A 111 0.63 5.78 -4.98
CA TRP A 111 0.42 7.22 -4.90
C TRP A 111 1.10 7.83 -3.67
N ALA A 112 0.98 7.19 -2.50
CA ALA A 112 1.59 7.66 -1.25
C ALA A 112 3.12 7.65 -1.34
N GLU A 113 3.72 6.61 -1.92
CA GLU A 113 5.17 6.52 -2.12
C GLU A 113 5.67 7.62 -3.06
N ARG A 114 5.02 7.81 -4.22
CA ARG A 114 5.35 8.91 -5.15
C ARG A 114 5.23 10.28 -4.49
N TYR A 115 4.22 10.48 -3.64
CA TYR A 115 4.05 11.74 -2.92
C TYR A 115 5.19 11.97 -1.91
N LEU A 116 5.56 10.94 -1.14
CA LEU A 116 6.66 11.04 -0.16
C LEU A 116 8.01 11.26 -0.83
N GLU A 117 8.31 10.55 -1.92
CA GLU A 117 9.53 10.73 -2.71
C GLU A 117 9.63 12.16 -3.26
N GLY A 118 8.52 12.70 -3.78
CA GLY A 118 8.46 14.09 -4.23
C GLY A 118 8.74 15.09 -3.11
N VAL A 119 8.17 14.87 -1.92
CA VAL A 119 8.43 15.71 -0.74
C VAL A 119 9.89 15.62 -0.31
N GLN A 120 10.45 14.42 -0.23
CA GLN A 120 11.85 14.20 0.14
C GLN A 120 12.80 14.88 -0.86
N ALA A 121 12.55 14.75 -2.16
CA ALA A 121 13.35 15.40 -3.20
C ALA A 121 13.31 16.94 -3.08
N LEU A 122 12.15 17.52 -2.76
CA LEU A 122 12.03 18.95 -2.52
C LEU A 122 12.80 19.40 -1.27
N LEU A 123 12.67 18.66 -0.17
CA LEU A 123 13.38 18.96 1.08
C LEU A 123 14.90 18.89 0.88
N ASN A 124 15.39 17.86 0.19
CA ASN A 124 16.81 17.72 -0.14
C ASN A 124 17.32 18.89 -1.00
N ARG A 125 16.55 19.32 -2.01
CA ARG A 125 16.91 20.49 -2.83
C ARG A 125 16.94 21.78 -2.02
N CYS A 126 15.96 21.99 -1.12
CA CYS A 126 15.96 23.15 -0.23
C CYS A 126 17.16 23.14 0.71
N GLN A 127 17.55 21.97 1.21
CA GLN A 127 18.72 21.84 2.06
C GLN A 127 20.01 22.15 1.31
N LEU A 128 20.20 21.62 0.10
CA LEU A 128 21.35 21.94 -0.75
C LEU A 128 21.45 23.45 -1.03
N ALA A 129 20.30 24.09 -1.31
CA ALA A 129 20.24 25.54 -1.50
C ALA A 129 20.61 26.32 -0.23
N LEU A 130 20.23 25.83 0.95
CA LEU A 130 20.61 26.43 2.25
C LEU A 130 22.09 26.24 2.56
N ASP A 131 22.69 25.13 2.13
CA ASP A 131 24.11 24.84 2.30
C ASP A 131 24.99 25.56 1.26
N GLY A 132 24.38 26.31 0.32
CA GLY A 132 25.09 27.05 -0.72
C GLY A 132 25.81 26.13 -1.73
N LEU A 133 25.51 24.84 -1.72
CA LEU A 133 26.05 23.85 -2.65
C LEU A 133 25.18 23.85 -3.91
N GLU A 134 25.63 24.57 -4.95
CA GLU A 134 25.13 24.31 -6.30
C GLU A 134 25.54 22.89 -6.70
N LEU A 135 24.62 22.14 -7.32
CA LEU A 135 24.95 20.83 -7.90
C LEU A 135 25.93 21.04 -9.07
N GLU A 136 27.24 21.08 -8.78
CA GLU A 136 28.28 20.99 -9.80
C GLU A 136 28.13 19.62 -10.48
N LEU A 137 27.43 19.59 -11.61
CA LEU A 137 27.46 18.48 -12.58
C LEU A 137 28.81 18.44 -13.33
N THR A 138 29.92 18.77 -12.67
CA THR A 138 31.26 18.85 -13.28
C THR A 138 32.22 17.95 -12.51
N GLY A 139 32.06 16.66 -12.74
CA GLY A 139 32.95 15.64 -12.20
C GLY A 139 32.88 14.36 -13.01
N SER A 140 32.87 14.45 -14.35
CA SER A 140 33.20 13.26 -15.16
C SER A 140 34.67 12.90 -14.85
N PRO A 141 34.98 11.73 -14.28
CA PRO A 141 36.35 11.35 -13.92
C PRO A 141 37.27 11.12 -15.15
N LEU A 142 36.74 11.30 -16.36
CA LEU A 142 37.37 10.88 -17.60
C LEU A 142 38.12 12.00 -18.35
N ALA A 143 38.08 13.24 -17.87
CA ALA A 143 38.72 14.36 -18.58
C ALA A 143 40.24 14.49 -18.35
N ASN A 144 40.82 13.85 -17.33
CA ASN A 144 42.25 13.99 -16.98
C ASN A 144 43.14 12.78 -17.35
N GLN A 145 42.69 11.88 -18.24
CA GLN A 145 43.49 10.71 -18.66
C GLN A 145 44.21 10.85 -20.02
N TRP A 146 44.24 12.03 -20.64
CA TRP A 146 44.92 12.24 -21.94
C TRP A 146 46.00 13.34 -21.91
N VAL A 147 47.00 13.18 -21.04
CA VAL A 147 48.27 13.91 -21.15
C VAL A 147 49.40 12.89 -21.24
N LEU A 148 49.78 12.57 -22.48
CA LEU A 148 51.00 11.83 -22.82
C LEU A 148 52.17 12.82 -22.93
N PRO A 149 53.33 12.54 -22.32
CA PRO A 149 54.63 12.80 -22.93
C PRO A 149 55.14 11.59 -23.74
#